data_AF-A0A3R9XM72-F1
#
_entry.id   AF-A0A3R9XM72-F1
#
_cell.length_a   1.000
_cell.length_b   1.000
_cell.length_c   1.000
_cell.angle_alpha   90.00
_cell.angle_beta   90.00
_cell.angle_gamma   90.00
#
_symmetry.space_group_name_H-M   'P 1'
#
loop_
_entity.id
_entity.type
_entity.pdbx_description
1 polymer ?
#
loop_
_entity_poly.entity_id
_entity_poly.type
_entity_poly.pdbx_seq_one_letter_code
_entity_poly.pdbx_strand_id
1 'polypeptide(L)'
;MSNFVKGGQLAIHSVRMNLQVWKILIRFILLIIVIALGYTFYTDINPIEWKNIGAYIKRDIAFNDNAEVEYYTDYGYKRVQKVKYAKENPILNRLGEKLETTFYKGLTIGGVTSGLVILLVLVYFFRSGKRKTASLELRGVFLIPLKKLKKEIVRHNTKFRYKPLPIIKIPYPITGSPDSYTSGEQSHTMILGSTGSGKTSVIKELLFSIHERGDKAIIVDVKGDYIKSCYRKDTDTILNPLDQRGRNWSIFKETTALTGFATIAKSLIPVDSQDPTWTDAARVVFTEMANIYANNDISLAEFADKLLKTDIGKLQQMLKSTYAEKIMNEGIEKAALSVLMILSSYLRPLKLYRSNENCFSIRDWVLSNTWNKKGTKWIFVFSI
;
A
#
# COMPACT_ATOMS: atom_id res chain seq x y z
N MET A 1 37.37 7.48 9.18
CA MET A 1 38.35 6.51 8.64
C MET A 1 37.77 5.13 8.32
N SER A 2 36.98 4.49 9.19
CA SER A 2 36.44 3.12 8.97
C SER A 2 35.65 2.93 7.67
N ASN A 3 34.78 3.88 7.30
CA ASN A 3 33.96 3.78 6.08
C ASN A 3 34.78 3.94 4.79
N PHE A 4 35.88 4.70 4.81
CA PHE A 4 36.78 4.87 3.67
C PHE A 4 37.57 3.59 3.39
N VAL A 5 38.10 2.96 4.45
CA VAL A 5 38.80 1.66 4.34
C VAL A 5 37.85 0.55 3.89
N LYS A 6 36.62 0.49 4.44
CA LYS A 6 35.59 -0.46 4.00
C LYS A 6 35.20 -0.24 2.54
N GLY A 7 35.02 1.02 2.12
CA GLY A 7 34.75 1.37 0.72
C GLY A 7 35.88 0.96 -0.21
N GLY A 8 37.13 1.22 0.17
CA GLY A 8 38.31 0.79 -0.58
C GLY A 8 38.43 -0.73 -0.71
N GLN A 9 38.16 -1.47 0.37
CA GLN A 9 38.16 -2.95 0.34
C GLN A 9 37.09 -3.51 -0.60
N LEU A 10 35.86 -2.98 -0.56
CA LEU A 10 34.77 -3.39 -1.45
C LEU A 10 35.09 -3.09 -2.91
N ALA A 11 35.67 -1.92 -3.20
CA ALA A 11 36.10 -1.55 -4.54
C ALA A 11 37.18 -2.52 -5.07
N ILE A 12 38.25 -2.74 -4.30
CA ILE A 12 39.33 -3.67 -4.69
C ILE A 12 38.80 -5.10 -4.88
N HIS A 13 37.92 -5.55 -3.99
CA HIS A 13 37.29 -6.87 -4.09
C HIS A 13 36.43 -6.99 -5.35
N SER A 14 35.62 -5.97 -5.67
CA SER A 14 34.79 -5.96 -6.89
C SER A 14 35.63 -5.97 -8.17
N VAL A 15 36.74 -5.21 -8.21
CA VAL A 15 37.67 -5.20 -9.34
C VAL A 15 38.33 -6.56 -9.51
N ARG A 16 38.83 -7.16 -8.42
CA ARG A 16 39.44 -8.49 -8.47
C ARG A 16 38.46 -9.57 -8.93
N MET A 17 37.22 -9.57 -8.41
CA MET A 17 36.21 -10.53 -8.82
C MET A 17 35.81 -10.34 -10.29
N ASN A 18 35.63 -9.10 -10.75
CA ASN A 18 35.35 -8.83 -12.17
C ASN A 18 36.48 -9.34 -13.07
N LEU A 19 37.75 -9.08 -12.71
CA LEU A 19 38.91 -9.58 -13.45
C LEU A 19 38.97 -11.11 -13.48
N GLN A 20 38.62 -11.79 -12.38
CA GLN A 20 38.55 -13.26 -12.34
C GLN A 20 37.49 -13.81 -13.31
N VAL A 21 36.29 -13.21 -13.31
CA VAL A 21 35.21 -13.61 -14.22
C VAL A 21 35.63 -13.41 -15.68
N TRP A 22 36.22 -12.27 -16.02
CA TRP A 22 36.71 -12.00 -17.38
C TRP A 22 37.82 -12.98 -17.81
N LYS A 23 38.76 -13.31 -16.92
CA LYS A 23 39.81 -14.31 -17.21
C LYS A 23 39.21 -15.68 -17.51
N ILE A 24 38.19 -16.10 -16.76
CA ILE A 24 37.50 -17.38 -16.99
C ILE A 24 36.76 -17.34 -18.33
N LEU A 25 36.00 -16.27 -18.60
CA LEU A 25 35.27 -16.12 -19.86
C LEU A 25 36.21 -16.16 -21.07
N ILE A 26 37.33 -15.43 -21.04
CA ILE A 26 38.33 -15.43 -22.12
C ILE A 26 38.89 -16.83 -22.36
N ARG A 27 39.20 -17.59 -21.30
CA ARG A 27 39.68 -18.99 -21.45
C ARG A 27 38.65 -19.88 -22.12
N PHE A 28 37.37 -19.74 -21.79
CA PHE A 28 36.29 -20.50 -22.44
C PHE A 28 36.11 -20.10 -23.91
N ILE A 29 36.20 -18.81 -24.23
CA ILE A 29 36.14 -18.32 -25.61
C ILE A 29 37.26 -18.94 -26.44
N LEU A 30 38.50 -18.86 -25.94
CA LEU A 30 39.65 -19.43 -26.61
C LEU A 30 39.49 -20.95 -26.79
N LEU A 31 39.00 -21.66 -25.77
CA LEU A 31 38.74 -23.10 -25.86
C LEU A 31 37.72 -23.43 -26.97
N ILE A 32 36.60 -22.70 -27.04
CA ILE A 32 35.56 -22.90 -28.07
C ILE A 32 36.15 -22.64 -29.46
N ILE A 33 36.94 -21.57 -29.61
CA ILE A 33 37.58 -21.23 -30.89
C ILE A 33 38.57 -22.34 -31.30
N VAL A 34 39.37 -22.86 -30.39
CA VAL A 34 40.31 -23.96 -30.66
C VAL A 34 39.57 -25.24 -31.06
N ILE A 35 38.47 -25.58 -30.38
CA ILE A 35 37.64 -26.73 -30.72
C ILE A 35 37.01 -26.55 -32.11
N ALA A 36 36.49 -25.35 -32.42
CA ALA A 36 35.90 -25.05 -33.72
C ALA A 36 36.94 -25.13 -34.85
N LEU A 37 38.14 -24.58 -34.63
CA LEU A 37 39.30 -24.74 -35.52
C LEU A 37 39.57 -26.24 -35.74
N GLY A 38 39.81 -27.01 -34.69
CA GLY A 38 40.08 -28.45 -34.80
C GLY A 38 38.99 -29.21 -35.56
N TYR A 39 37.73 -28.90 -35.32
CA TYR A 39 36.59 -29.49 -36.02
C TYR A 39 36.57 -29.14 -37.52
N THR A 40 36.78 -27.87 -37.87
CA THR A 40 36.83 -27.45 -39.29
C THR A 40 38.01 -28.05 -40.03
N PHE A 41 39.19 -28.10 -39.43
CA PHE A 41 40.36 -28.75 -40.02
C PHE A 41 40.18 -30.26 -40.17
N TYR A 42 39.50 -30.91 -39.22
CA TYR A 42 39.19 -32.34 -39.31
C TYR A 42 38.17 -32.66 -40.42
N THR A 43 37.21 -31.77 -40.66
CA THR A 43 36.12 -31.99 -41.63
C THR A 43 36.48 -31.56 -43.05
N ASP A 44 37.22 -30.47 -43.21
CA ASP A 44 37.50 -29.89 -44.53
C ASP A 44 38.80 -30.40 -45.17
N ILE A 45 39.78 -30.90 -44.39
CA ILE A 45 41.09 -31.35 -44.91
C ILE A 45 41.15 -32.88 -45.07
N ASN A 46 41.47 -33.32 -46.29
CA ASN A 46 41.58 -34.74 -46.63
C ASN A 46 42.88 -35.38 -46.10
N PRO A 47 42.94 -36.72 -45.92
CA PRO A 47 44.15 -37.39 -45.42
C PRO A 47 45.42 -37.18 -46.27
N ILE A 48 45.29 -37.01 -47.58
CA ILE A 48 46.41 -36.71 -48.49
C ILE A 48 46.87 -35.26 -48.31
N GLU A 49 45.91 -34.32 -48.21
CA GLU A 49 46.17 -32.91 -47.97
C GLU A 49 46.87 -32.69 -46.60
N TRP A 50 46.46 -33.43 -45.57
CA TRP A 50 47.13 -33.46 -44.26
C TRP A 50 48.61 -33.81 -44.36
N LYS A 51 48.97 -34.80 -45.19
CA LYS A 51 50.38 -35.17 -45.44
C LYS A 51 51.15 -34.07 -46.19
N ASN A 52 50.46 -33.27 -46.98
CA ASN A 52 51.04 -32.16 -47.74
C ASN A 52 51.18 -30.85 -46.94
N ILE A 53 50.57 -30.72 -45.75
CA ILE A 53 50.73 -29.53 -44.91
C ILE A 53 52.20 -29.29 -44.53
N GLY A 54 52.94 -30.36 -44.19
CA GLY A 54 54.37 -30.25 -43.90
C GLY A 54 55.18 -29.77 -45.11
N ALA A 55 54.78 -30.19 -46.32
CA ALA A 55 55.38 -29.75 -47.57
C ALA A 55 55.11 -28.26 -47.84
N TYR A 56 53.88 -27.81 -47.59
CA TYR A 56 53.45 -26.42 -47.69
C TYR A 56 54.21 -25.52 -46.70
N ILE A 57 54.32 -25.92 -45.43
CA ILE A 57 55.08 -25.17 -44.42
C ILE A 57 56.57 -25.10 -44.80
N LYS A 58 57.14 -26.23 -45.25
CA LYS A 58 58.56 -26.30 -45.67
C LYS A 58 58.83 -25.41 -46.89
N ARG A 59 57.88 -25.29 -47.82
CA ARG A 59 57.96 -24.35 -48.96
C ARG A 59 58.13 -22.90 -48.50
N ASP A 60 57.39 -22.49 -47.47
CA ASP A 60 57.35 -21.08 -47.04
C ASP A 60 58.43 -20.72 -46.01
N ILE A 61 58.92 -21.69 -45.23
CA ILE A 61 59.96 -21.48 -44.20
C ILE A 61 61.38 -21.71 -44.75
N ALA A 62 61.55 -22.45 -45.84
CA ALA A 62 62.88 -22.76 -46.37
C ALA A 62 63.59 -21.52 -46.91
N PHE A 63 64.75 -21.19 -46.30
CA PHE A 63 65.63 -20.10 -46.72
C PHE A 63 66.51 -20.43 -47.94
N ASN A 64 66.51 -21.69 -48.40
CA ASN A 64 67.31 -22.16 -49.53
C ASN A 64 66.40 -22.64 -50.67
N ASP A 65 66.47 -21.96 -51.83
CA ASP A 65 65.67 -22.26 -53.01
C ASP A 65 65.95 -23.64 -53.62
N ASN A 66 67.11 -24.23 -53.33
CA ASN A 66 67.50 -25.58 -53.75
C ASN A 66 67.07 -26.68 -52.78
N ALA A 67 66.47 -26.35 -51.63
CA ALA A 67 65.98 -27.36 -50.72
C ALA A 67 64.87 -28.20 -51.37
N GLU A 68 64.80 -29.48 -51.04
CA GLU A 68 63.82 -30.40 -51.60
C GLU A 68 62.56 -30.46 -50.73
N VAL A 69 61.40 -30.34 -51.38
CA VAL A 69 60.07 -30.47 -50.78
C VAL A 69 59.41 -31.73 -51.33
N GLU A 70 59.10 -32.65 -50.43
CA GLU A 70 58.35 -33.86 -50.75
C GLU A 70 56.85 -33.58 -50.60
N TYR A 71 56.06 -33.88 -51.62
CA TYR A 71 54.60 -33.75 -51.58
C TYR A 71 53.92 -34.94 -52.27
N TYR A 72 52.66 -35.17 -51.93
CA TYR A 72 51.80 -36.19 -52.50
C TYR A 72 50.88 -35.57 -53.54
N THR A 73 50.78 -36.20 -54.72
CA THR A 73 49.80 -35.82 -55.75
C THR A 73 48.38 -36.18 -55.31
N ASP A 74 47.37 -35.65 -56.02
CA ASP A 74 45.95 -35.94 -55.76
C ASP A 74 45.63 -37.45 -55.82
N TYR A 75 46.43 -38.23 -56.56
CA TYR A 75 46.34 -39.70 -56.67
C TYR A 75 47.17 -40.47 -55.62
N GLY A 76 47.80 -39.78 -54.67
CA GLY A 76 48.56 -40.38 -53.57
C GLY A 76 50.02 -40.72 -53.88
N TYR A 77 50.54 -40.43 -55.08
CA TYR A 77 51.95 -40.66 -55.41
C TYR A 77 52.87 -39.61 -54.78
N LYS A 78 53.98 -40.05 -54.19
CA LYS A 78 55.03 -39.19 -53.62
C LYS A 78 55.90 -38.60 -54.73
N ARG A 79 56.10 -37.28 -54.72
CA ARG A 79 56.98 -36.54 -55.62
C ARG A 79 57.90 -35.59 -54.83
N VAL A 80 59.08 -35.33 -55.38
CA VAL A 80 60.08 -34.41 -54.80
C VAL A 80 60.32 -33.29 -55.81
N GLN A 81 60.30 -32.05 -55.35
CA GLN A 81 60.63 -30.89 -56.17
C GLN A 81 61.44 -29.87 -55.36
N LYS A 82 62.25 -29.04 -56.02
CA LYS A 82 62.96 -27.95 -55.35
C LYS A 82 62.00 -26.85 -54.91
N VAL A 83 62.29 -26.19 -53.78
CA VAL A 83 61.48 -25.08 -53.22
C VAL A 83 61.18 -24.00 -54.27
N LYS A 84 62.13 -23.67 -55.15
CA LYS A 84 61.94 -22.73 -56.25
C LYS A 84 60.70 -23.02 -57.10
N TYR A 85 60.47 -24.29 -57.44
CA TYR A 85 59.32 -24.73 -58.25
C TYR A 85 58.09 -25.05 -57.42
N ALA A 86 58.23 -25.15 -56.08
CA ALA A 86 57.11 -25.42 -55.18
C ALA A 86 56.19 -24.22 -54.97
N LYS A 87 56.68 -22.99 -55.19
CA LYS A 87 55.88 -21.75 -55.13
C LYS A 87 54.87 -21.62 -56.28
N GLU A 88 55.17 -22.22 -57.43
CA GLU A 88 54.29 -22.24 -58.60
C GLU A 88 53.43 -23.52 -58.69
N ASN A 89 53.57 -24.44 -57.72
CA ASN A 89 52.88 -25.72 -57.77
C ASN A 89 51.37 -25.55 -57.46
N PRO A 90 50.47 -25.93 -58.39
CA PRO A 90 49.04 -25.71 -58.24
C PRO A 90 48.41 -26.52 -57.10
N ILE A 91 48.97 -27.68 -56.75
CA ILE A 91 48.49 -28.53 -55.65
C ILE A 91 48.78 -27.88 -54.30
N LEU A 92 50.00 -27.35 -54.13
CA LEU A 92 50.40 -26.66 -52.89
C LEU A 92 49.71 -25.29 -52.74
N ASN A 93 49.48 -24.57 -53.84
CA ASN A 93 48.75 -23.30 -53.80
C ASN A 93 47.27 -23.51 -53.48
N ARG A 94 46.60 -24.50 -54.11
CA ARG A 94 45.23 -24.88 -53.75
C ARG A 94 45.11 -25.34 -52.30
N LEU A 95 46.10 -26.07 -51.80
CA LEU A 95 46.16 -26.44 -50.38
C LEU A 95 46.27 -25.21 -49.49
N GLY A 96 47.10 -24.22 -49.86
CA GLY A 96 47.22 -22.95 -49.12
C GLY A 96 45.90 -22.18 -49.04
N GLU A 97 45.24 -21.96 -50.17
CA GLU A 97 43.92 -21.31 -50.23
C GLU A 97 42.87 -22.08 -49.40
N LYS A 98 42.92 -23.42 -49.46
CA LYS A 98 42.02 -24.27 -48.67
C LYS A 98 42.31 -24.18 -47.16
N LEU A 99 43.57 -24.14 -46.76
CA LEU A 99 43.97 -23.97 -45.35
C LEU A 99 43.53 -22.59 -44.82
N GLU A 100 43.69 -21.54 -45.62
CA GLU A 100 43.28 -20.18 -45.28
C GLU A 100 41.74 -20.07 -45.13
N THR A 101 41.00 -20.57 -46.11
CA THR A 101 39.53 -20.59 -46.06
C THR A 101 39.00 -21.45 -44.91
N THR A 102 39.60 -22.61 -44.65
CA THR A 102 39.27 -23.48 -43.51
C THR A 102 39.54 -22.77 -42.18
N PHE A 103 40.66 -22.03 -42.06
CA PHE A 103 40.99 -21.27 -40.88
C PHE A 103 39.97 -20.15 -40.60
N TYR A 104 39.62 -19.34 -41.61
CA TYR A 104 38.60 -18.31 -41.45
C TYR A 104 37.20 -18.89 -41.16
N LYS A 105 36.85 -20.03 -41.75
CA LYS A 105 35.61 -20.75 -41.44
C LYS A 105 35.59 -21.22 -39.98
N GLY A 106 36.70 -21.77 -39.47
CA GLY A 106 36.81 -22.15 -38.06
C GLY A 106 36.74 -20.94 -37.11
N LEU A 107 37.39 -19.82 -37.45
CA LEU A 107 37.31 -18.58 -36.67
C LEU A 107 35.90 -17.99 -36.64
N THR A 108 35.18 -18.00 -37.77
CA THR A 108 33.80 -17.48 -37.83
C THR A 108 32.84 -18.37 -37.04
N ILE A 109 32.92 -19.70 -37.19
CA ILE A 109 32.10 -20.65 -36.42
C ILE A 109 32.41 -20.53 -34.92
N GLY A 110 33.69 -20.53 -34.55
CA GLY A 110 34.13 -20.36 -33.15
C GLY A 110 33.72 -19.00 -32.57
N GLY A 111 33.81 -17.93 -33.36
CA GLY A 111 33.41 -16.58 -32.99
C GLY A 111 31.91 -16.46 -32.74
N VAL A 112 31.08 -16.99 -33.64
CA VAL A 112 29.61 -16.94 -33.51
C VAL A 112 29.15 -17.80 -32.33
N THR A 113 29.67 -19.03 -32.22
CA THR A 113 29.29 -19.94 -31.14
C THR A 113 29.72 -19.42 -29.77
N SER A 114 30.94 -18.92 -29.62
CA SER A 114 31.41 -18.32 -28.36
C SER A 114 30.62 -17.06 -28.02
N GLY A 115 30.32 -16.20 -28.98
CA GLY A 115 29.46 -15.03 -28.79
C GLY A 115 28.08 -15.38 -28.24
N LEU A 116 27.43 -16.40 -28.80
CA LEU A 116 26.13 -16.89 -28.32
C LEU A 116 26.21 -17.44 -26.89
N VAL A 117 27.23 -18.25 -26.58
CA VAL A 117 27.43 -18.81 -25.24
C VAL A 117 27.65 -17.70 -24.22
N ILE A 118 28.50 -16.70 -24.52
CA ILE A 118 28.72 -15.54 -23.64
C ILE A 118 27.41 -14.80 -23.41
N LEU A 119 26.63 -14.55 -24.47
CA LEU A 119 25.36 -13.83 -24.36
C LEU A 119 24.41 -14.55 -23.38
N LEU A 120 24.26 -15.87 -23.51
CA LEU A 120 23.44 -16.67 -22.62
C LEU A 120 23.95 -16.62 -21.16
N VAL A 121 25.26 -16.74 -20.97
CA VAL A 121 25.89 -16.66 -19.65
C VAL A 121 25.69 -15.28 -19.02
N LEU A 122 25.87 -14.20 -19.77
CA LEU A 122 25.62 -12.84 -19.31
C LEU A 122 24.16 -12.64 -18.93
N VAL A 123 23.21 -13.05 -19.80
CA VAL A 123 21.77 -12.97 -19.51
C VAL A 123 21.42 -13.75 -18.24
N TYR A 124 21.97 -14.95 -18.08
CA TYR A 124 21.79 -15.76 -16.87
C TYR A 124 22.33 -15.03 -15.63
N PHE A 125 23.55 -14.50 -15.67
CA PHE A 125 24.13 -13.77 -14.54
C PHE A 125 23.36 -12.49 -14.20
N PHE A 126 22.93 -11.70 -15.19
CA PHE A 126 22.10 -10.51 -14.95
C PHE A 126 20.77 -10.87 -14.30
N ARG A 127 20.10 -11.93 -14.76
CA ARG A 127 18.83 -12.38 -14.20
C ARG A 127 18.99 -12.98 -12.81
N SER A 128 20.04 -13.78 -12.60
CA SER A 128 20.35 -14.42 -11.32
C SER A 128 20.80 -13.40 -10.27
N GLY A 129 21.64 -12.43 -10.68
CA GLY A 129 22.05 -11.31 -9.84
C GLY A 129 20.86 -10.49 -9.35
N LYS A 130 19.96 -10.07 -10.24
CA LYS A 130 18.73 -9.35 -9.84
C LYS A 130 17.87 -10.15 -8.86
N ARG A 131 17.78 -11.48 -8.99
CA ARG A 131 17.02 -12.33 -8.08
C ARG A 131 17.67 -12.51 -6.71
N LYS A 132 19.01 -12.62 -6.66
CA LYS A 132 19.77 -12.87 -5.42
C LYS A 132 20.09 -11.59 -4.65
N THR A 133 20.21 -10.45 -5.33
CA THR A 133 20.43 -9.14 -4.70
C THR A 133 19.13 -8.49 -4.22
N ALA A 134 17.97 -8.98 -4.69
CA ALA A 134 16.69 -8.61 -4.07
C ALA A 134 16.75 -9.04 -2.60
N SER A 135 16.83 -8.07 -1.70
CA SER A 135 16.75 -8.30 -0.27
C SER A 135 15.54 -9.18 -0.01
N LEU A 136 15.76 -10.37 0.54
CA LEU A 136 14.65 -11.21 0.97
C LEU A 136 13.91 -10.43 2.05
N GLU A 137 12.76 -9.89 1.67
CA GLU A 137 11.82 -9.25 2.57
C GLU A 137 11.26 -10.36 3.48
N LEU A 138 12.01 -10.71 4.52
CA LEU A 138 11.70 -11.89 5.33
C LEU A 138 10.38 -11.68 6.07
N ARG A 139 10.24 -10.58 6.83
CA ARG A 139 9.04 -10.17 7.58
C ARG A 139 9.12 -8.67 7.90
N GLY A 140 7.98 -8.01 8.06
CA GLY A 140 7.90 -6.61 8.50
C GLY A 140 7.04 -5.72 7.59
N VAL A 141 7.14 -4.42 7.80
CA VAL A 141 6.47 -3.40 6.98
C VAL A 141 7.44 -2.93 5.91
N PHE A 142 7.02 -3.02 4.64
CA PHE A 142 7.83 -2.64 3.50
C PHE A 142 7.23 -1.46 2.75
N LEU A 143 8.08 -0.56 2.30
CA LEU A 143 7.68 0.54 1.44
C LEU A 143 7.55 0.03 0.01
N ILE A 144 6.34 0.12 -0.54
CA ILE A 144 6.06 -0.27 -1.92
C ILE A 144 5.61 0.93 -2.74
N PRO A 145 5.98 1.03 -4.04
CA PRO A 145 5.52 2.10 -4.89
C PRO A 145 3.99 2.15 -4.97
N LEU A 146 3.41 3.36 -4.94
CA LEU A 146 1.96 3.58 -4.94
C LEU A 146 1.21 2.82 -6.05
N LYS A 147 1.78 2.79 -7.28
CA LYS A 147 1.19 2.06 -8.41
C LYS A 147 1.15 0.54 -8.16
N LYS A 148 2.17 -0.01 -7.51
CA LYS A 148 2.24 -1.43 -7.14
C LYS A 148 1.22 -1.73 -6.06
N LEU A 149 1.16 -0.93 -5.00
CA LEU A 149 0.17 -1.04 -3.92
C LEU A 149 -1.26 -1.04 -4.46
N LYS A 150 -1.62 -0.04 -5.25
CA LYS A 150 -2.96 0.06 -5.85
C LYS A 150 -3.28 -1.16 -6.71
N LYS A 151 -2.34 -1.61 -7.55
CA LYS A 151 -2.54 -2.79 -8.40
C LYS A 151 -2.76 -4.07 -7.57
N GLU A 152 -1.99 -4.25 -6.51
CA GLU A 152 -2.10 -5.41 -5.62
C GLU A 152 -3.42 -5.42 -4.86
N ILE A 153 -3.82 -4.29 -4.27
CA ILE A 153 -5.11 -4.19 -3.57
C ILE A 153 -6.28 -4.38 -4.54
N VAL A 154 -6.27 -3.71 -5.70
CA VAL A 154 -7.34 -3.88 -6.69
C VAL A 154 -7.44 -5.34 -7.13
N ARG A 155 -6.32 -5.97 -7.47
CA ARG A 155 -6.30 -7.38 -7.87
C ARG A 155 -6.82 -8.28 -6.74
N HIS A 156 -6.43 -8.03 -5.50
CA HIS A 156 -6.92 -8.80 -4.36
C HIS A 156 -8.43 -8.61 -4.14
N ASN A 157 -8.91 -7.37 -4.18
CA ASN A 157 -10.32 -7.03 -3.97
C ASN A 157 -11.25 -7.60 -5.05
N THR A 158 -10.76 -7.88 -6.28
CA THR A 158 -11.59 -8.53 -7.32
C THR A 158 -12.12 -9.92 -6.94
N LYS A 159 -11.54 -10.56 -5.92
CA LYS A 159 -12.00 -11.85 -5.39
C LYS A 159 -13.30 -11.74 -4.58
N PHE A 160 -13.70 -10.53 -4.20
CA PHE A 160 -14.85 -10.27 -3.34
C PHE A 160 -15.92 -9.51 -4.12
N ARG A 161 -17.19 -9.71 -3.75
CA ARG A 161 -18.33 -9.02 -4.39
C ARG A 161 -18.45 -7.56 -3.97
N TYR A 162 -17.93 -7.21 -2.80
CA TYR A 162 -17.96 -5.86 -2.25
C TYR A 162 -16.91 -4.96 -2.91
N LYS A 163 -17.28 -3.71 -3.20
CA LYS A 163 -16.39 -2.68 -3.76
C LYS A 163 -16.07 -1.64 -2.69
N PRO A 164 -14.86 -1.65 -2.14
CA PRO A 164 -14.51 -0.72 -1.09
C PRO A 164 -14.37 0.72 -1.59
N LEU A 165 -14.64 1.69 -0.71
CA LEU A 165 -14.35 3.10 -0.94
C LEU A 165 -12.86 3.30 -1.18
N PRO A 166 -12.49 4.26 -2.03
CA PRO A 166 -11.12 4.71 -2.12
C PRO A 166 -10.79 5.77 -1.06
N ILE A 167 -9.56 5.73 -0.58
CA ILE A 167 -8.89 6.84 0.09
C ILE A 167 -7.64 7.21 -0.72
N ILE A 168 -7.53 8.47 -1.15
CA ILE A 168 -6.45 8.94 -2.05
C ILE A 168 -6.36 8.04 -3.30
N LYS A 169 -7.51 7.75 -3.91
CA LYS A 169 -7.65 6.86 -5.08
C LYS A 169 -7.15 5.41 -4.90
N ILE A 170 -6.95 4.95 -3.66
CA ILE A 170 -6.62 3.56 -3.31
C ILE A 170 -7.82 2.94 -2.59
N PRO A 171 -8.43 1.86 -3.11
CA PRO A 171 -9.52 1.19 -2.40
C PRO A 171 -9.03 0.61 -1.07
N TYR A 172 -9.89 0.60 -0.05
CA TYR A 172 -9.57 -0.14 1.18
C TYR A 172 -9.34 -1.63 0.88
N PRO A 173 -8.35 -2.27 1.53
CA PRO A 173 -8.14 -3.70 1.38
C PRO A 173 -9.27 -4.49 2.05
N ILE A 174 -9.64 -5.63 1.45
CA ILE A 174 -10.56 -6.59 2.05
C ILE A 174 -9.75 -7.75 2.66
N THR A 175 -10.09 -8.15 3.88
CA THR A 175 -9.48 -9.29 4.57
C THR A 175 -10.48 -10.44 4.71
N GLY A 176 -9.99 -11.66 4.90
CA GLY A 176 -10.82 -12.86 5.00
C GLY A 176 -10.94 -13.65 3.69
N SER A 177 -12.02 -14.41 3.59
CA SER A 177 -12.34 -15.31 2.48
C SER A 177 -13.55 -14.79 1.67
N PRO A 178 -13.76 -15.21 0.42
CA PRO A 178 -14.89 -14.73 -0.38
C PRO A 178 -16.27 -14.90 0.27
N ASP A 179 -16.44 -15.94 1.10
CA ASP A 179 -17.69 -16.25 1.80
C ASP A 179 -17.83 -15.55 3.16
N SER A 180 -16.71 -15.07 3.72
CA SER A 180 -16.66 -14.35 4.99
C SER A 180 -15.48 -13.38 4.98
N TYR A 181 -15.79 -12.10 4.74
CA TYR A 181 -14.82 -11.03 4.56
C TYR A 181 -15.15 -9.79 5.39
N THR A 182 -14.12 -9.00 5.67
CA THR A 182 -14.23 -7.69 6.32
C THR A 182 -13.56 -6.65 5.43
N SER A 183 -14.28 -5.58 5.09
CA SER A 183 -13.67 -4.43 4.39
C SER A 183 -12.86 -3.61 5.37
N GLY A 184 -11.68 -3.15 4.98
CA GLY A 184 -10.86 -2.22 5.77
C GLY A 184 -11.58 -0.91 6.12
N GLU A 185 -12.65 -0.55 5.40
CA GLU A 185 -13.53 0.57 5.78
C GLU A 185 -14.15 0.41 7.17
N GLN A 186 -14.47 -0.83 7.56
CA GLN A 186 -15.11 -1.15 8.84
C GLN A 186 -14.11 -1.17 10.00
N SER A 187 -12.80 -1.11 9.71
CA SER A 187 -11.73 -1.15 10.70
C SER A 187 -11.28 0.23 11.19
N HIS A 188 -12.07 1.27 10.89
CA HIS A 188 -11.75 2.68 11.13
C HIS A 188 -10.51 3.17 10.38
N THR A 189 -10.32 4.49 10.30
CA THR A 189 -9.17 5.09 9.63
C THR A 189 -8.70 6.31 10.41
N MET A 190 -7.41 6.34 10.72
CA MET A 190 -6.75 7.48 11.37
C MET A 190 -5.91 8.23 10.35
N ILE A 191 -6.22 9.51 10.14
CA ILE A 191 -5.47 10.40 9.23
C ILE A 191 -4.61 11.34 10.09
N LEU A 192 -3.30 11.11 10.07
CA LEU A 192 -2.31 11.88 10.82
C LEU A 192 -1.56 12.85 9.91
N GLY A 193 -1.24 14.04 10.42
CA GLY A 193 -0.45 15.03 9.70
C GLY A 193 -0.45 16.41 10.38
N SER A 194 0.55 17.23 10.08
CA SER A 194 0.66 18.61 10.57
C SER A 194 -0.39 19.53 9.95
N THR A 195 -0.54 20.74 10.49
CA THR A 195 -1.37 21.79 9.86
C THR A 195 -0.85 22.06 8.44
N GLY A 196 -1.75 22.16 7.46
CA GLY A 196 -1.39 22.35 6.05
C GLY A 196 -1.01 21.06 5.29
N SER A 197 -0.94 19.89 5.94
CA SER A 197 -0.54 18.63 5.27
C SER A 197 -1.61 17.99 4.37
N GLY A 198 -2.75 18.66 4.14
CA GLY A 198 -3.82 18.17 3.27
C GLY A 198 -4.85 17.22 3.90
N LYS A 199 -4.88 17.04 5.23
CA LYS A 199 -5.86 16.18 5.92
C LYS A 199 -7.32 16.45 5.52
N THR A 200 -7.72 17.72 5.53
CA THR A 200 -9.06 18.16 5.14
C THR A 200 -9.39 17.76 3.70
N SER A 201 -8.42 17.83 2.78
CA SER A 201 -8.61 17.43 1.38
C SER A 201 -8.83 15.93 1.24
N VAL A 202 -8.08 15.11 1.97
CA VAL A 202 -8.25 13.64 1.98
C VAL A 202 -9.64 13.26 2.51
N ILE A 203 -10.09 13.90 3.59
CA ILE A 203 -11.43 13.66 4.15
C ILE A 203 -12.52 14.10 3.16
N LYS A 204 -12.35 15.23 2.47
CA LYS A 204 -13.30 15.68 1.43
C LYS A 204 -13.40 14.68 0.27
N GLU A 205 -12.27 14.15 -0.23
CA GLU A 205 -12.28 13.10 -1.25
C GLU A 205 -13.04 11.85 -0.79
N LEU A 206 -12.83 11.43 0.46
CA LEU A 206 -13.56 10.31 1.05
C LEU A 206 -15.06 10.61 1.16
N LEU A 207 -15.46 11.80 1.61
CA LEU A 207 -16.86 12.22 1.67
C LEU A 207 -17.51 12.20 0.28
N PHE A 208 -16.84 12.68 -0.77
CA PHE A 208 -17.35 12.56 -2.13
C PHE A 208 -17.57 11.10 -2.54
N SER A 209 -16.66 10.20 -2.17
CA SER A 209 -16.81 8.77 -2.46
C SER A 209 -17.97 8.13 -1.69
N ILE A 210 -18.17 8.51 -0.42
CA ILE A 210 -19.32 8.12 0.41
C ILE A 210 -20.62 8.62 -0.25
N HIS A 211 -20.61 9.85 -0.76
CA HIS A 211 -21.76 10.46 -1.42
C HIS A 211 -22.12 9.71 -2.71
N GLU A 212 -21.13 9.47 -3.59
CA GLU A 212 -21.33 8.76 -4.85
C GLU A 212 -21.86 7.34 -4.64
N ARG A 213 -21.42 6.66 -3.57
CA ARG A 213 -21.95 5.33 -3.21
C ARG A 213 -23.37 5.39 -2.62
N GLY A 214 -23.82 6.56 -2.15
CA GLY A 214 -25.13 6.74 -1.55
C GLY A 214 -25.17 6.38 -0.06
N ASP A 215 -24.05 6.46 0.64
CA ASP A 215 -23.91 6.13 2.06
C ASP A 215 -24.28 7.30 2.97
N LYS A 216 -24.74 6.96 4.18
CA LYS A 216 -25.01 7.92 5.25
C LYS A 216 -23.71 8.33 5.93
N ALA A 217 -23.64 9.59 6.35
CA ALA A 217 -22.52 10.11 7.13
C ALA A 217 -23.01 11.07 8.22
N ILE A 218 -22.35 11.02 9.37
CA ILE A 218 -22.39 12.06 10.39
C ILE A 218 -21.03 12.76 10.35
N ILE A 219 -21.03 14.05 10.09
CA ILE A 219 -19.83 14.87 9.95
C ILE A 219 -19.76 15.82 11.15
N VAL A 220 -18.74 15.62 11.99
CA VAL A 220 -18.39 16.55 13.07
C VAL A 220 -17.39 17.56 12.52
N ASP A 221 -17.85 18.78 12.30
CA ASP A 221 -17.13 19.84 11.59
C ASP A 221 -16.84 21.04 12.47
N VAL A 222 -15.89 20.90 13.40
CA VAL A 222 -15.54 21.95 14.38
C VAL A 222 -15.09 23.27 13.72
N LYS A 223 -14.56 23.24 12.49
CA LYS A 223 -14.04 24.43 11.78
C LYS A 223 -14.99 24.98 10.71
N GLY A 224 -16.08 24.27 10.41
CA GLY A 224 -16.95 24.59 9.29
C GLY A 224 -16.32 24.37 7.91
N ASP A 225 -15.28 23.52 7.80
CA ASP A 225 -14.57 23.27 6.54
C ASP A 225 -15.37 22.38 5.59
N TYR A 226 -16.18 21.47 6.13
CA TYR A 226 -16.95 20.48 5.39
C TYR A 226 -18.33 21.00 5.04
N ILE A 227 -19.01 21.67 5.97
CA ILE A 227 -20.34 22.24 5.73
C ILE A 227 -20.33 23.23 4.55
N LYS A 228 -19.25 24.00 4.37
CA LYS A 228 -19.13 24.96 3.25
C LYS A 228 -19.09 24.30 1.88
N SER A 229 -18.56 23.07 1.78
CA SER A 229 -18.28 22.43 0.48
C SER A 229 -19.03 21.13 0.24
N CYS A 230 -19.59 20.51 1.28
CA CYS A 230 -20.18 19.18 1.21
C CYS A 230 -21.67 19.15 1.62
N TYR A 231 -22.21 20.21 2.24
CA TYR A 231 -23.60 20.25 2.68
C TYR A 231 -24.56 20.51 1.52
N ARG A 232 -25.65 19.74 1.48
CA ARG A 232 -26.72 19.89 0.49
C ARG A 232 -28.04 20.27 1.19
N LYS A 233 -28.53 21.48 0.90
CA LYS A 233 -29.71 22.07 1.55
C LYS A 233 -30.96 21.18 1.51
N ASP A 234 -31.19 20.50 0.38
CA ASP A 234 -32.44 19.77 0.13
C ASP A 234 -32.48 18.38 0.80
N THR A 235 -31.32 17.83 1.17
CA THR A 235 -31.22 16.45 1.69
C THR A 235 -30.61 16.36 3.08
N ASP A 236 -29.64 17.21 3.39
CA ASP A 236 -28.82 17.07 4.58
C ASP A 236 -29.41 17.83 5.77
N THR A 237 -29.14 17.33 6.97
CA THR A 237 -29.62 17.88 8.23
C THR A 237 -28.47 18.54 8.98
N ILE A 238 -28.70 19.74 9.48
CA ILE A 238 -27.80 20.41 10.41
C ILE A 238 -28.34 20.20 11.83
N LEU A 239 -27.49 19.72 12.74
CA LEU A 239 -27.76 19.67 14.17
C LEU A 239 -26.85 20.67 14.89
N ASN A 240 -27.26 21.94 14.82
CA ASN A 240 -26.67 23.04 15.56
C ASN A 240 -27.80 24.03 15.88
N PRO A 241 -28.13 24.26 17.16
CA PRO A 241 -29.24 25.13 17.55
C PRO A 241 -28.96 26.63 17.33
N LEU A 242 -27.71 26.99 17.01
CA LEU A 242 -27.30 28.35 16.68
C LEU A 242 -27.33 28.63 15.17
N ASP A 243 -27.53 27.61 14.33
CA ASP A 243 -27.68 27.78 12.88
C ASP A 243 -29.17 27.85 12.51
N GLN A 244 -29.57 28.88 11.77
CA GLN A 244 -30.97 29.08 11.36
C GLN A 244 -31.52 27.95 10.47
N ARG A 245 -30.65 27.22 9.78
CA ARG A 245 -31.00 26.04 8.95
C ARG A 245 -31.08 24.77 9.79
N GLY A 246 -30.62 24.82 11.04
CA GLY A 246 -30.57 23.72 11.96
C GLY A 246 -31.94 23.15 12.24
N ARG A 247 -32.00 21.83 12.40
CA ARG A 247 -33.18 21.15 12.93
C ARG A 247 -33.14 21.15 14.43
N ASN A 248 -34.32 21.29 15.02
CA ASN A 248 -34.51 21.08 16.43
C ASN A 248 -34.26 19.62 16.81
N TRP A 249 -33.86 19.35 18.04
CA TRP A 249 -33.48 18.01 18.52
C TRP A 249 -33.93 17.81 19.97
N SER A 250 -34.27 16.58 20.35
CA SER A 250 -34.72 16.27 21.70
C SER A 250 -34.33 14.86 22.12
N ILE A 251 -33.78 14.72 23.34
CA ILE A 251 -33.42 13.41 23.93
C ILE A 251 -34.63 12.48 24.04
N PHE A 252 -35.82 13.06 24.23
CA PHE A 252 -37.09 12.32 24.37
C PHE A 252 -37.54 11.67 23.06
N LYS A 253 -36.92 12.02 21.92
CA LYS A 253 -37.16 11.38 20.62
C LYS A 253 -36.11 10.31 20.25
N GLU A 254 -35.02 10.21 21.01
CA GLU A 254 -33.95 9.26 20.74
C GLU A 254 -34.16 7.92 21.44
N THR A 255 -34.81 7.94 22.60
CA THR A 255 -35.05 6.75 23.42
C THR A 255 -36.42 6.81 24.11
N THR A 256 -36.82 5.68 24.67
CA THR A 256 -37.98 5.56 25.55
C THR A 256 -37.50 5.34 26.98
N ALA A 257 -38.36 5.56 27.98
CA ALA A 257 -38.05 5.26 29.37
C ALA A 257 -37.59 3.78 29.57
N LEU A 258 -38.19 2.85 28.83
CA LEU A 258 -37.85 1.42 28.82
C LEU A 258 -36.47 1.12 28.22
N THR A 259 -36.02 1.94 27.26
CA THR A 259 -34.77 1.71 26.50
C THR A 259 -33.61 2.60 26.97
N GLY A 260 -33.85 3.45 27.98
CA GLY A 260 -32.81 3.96 28.89
C GLY A 260 -32.25 5.34 28.56
N PHE A 261 -32.79 6.38 29.22
CA PHE A 261 -32.14 7.70 29.33
C PHE A 261 -30.76 7.64 29.98
N ALA A 262 -30.44 6.56 30.71
CA ALA A 262 -29.11 6.30 31.25
C ALA A 262 -28.00 6.30 30.19
N THR A 263 -28.28 5.76 28.99
CA THR A 263 -27.31 5.77 27.89
C THR A 263 -27.07 7.19 27.38
N ILE A 264 -28.13 7.98 27.25
CA ILE A 264 -28.03 9.40 26.88
C ILE A 264 -27.26 10.18 27.95
N ALA A 265 -27.53 9.92 29.23
CA ALA A 265 -26.82 10.54 30.35
C ALA A 265 -25.32 10.28 30.29
N LYS A 266 -24.91 9.04 29.98
CA LYS A 266 -23.50 8.66 29.81
C LYS A 266 -22.82 9.40 28.65
N SER A 267 -23.55 9.67 27.57
CA SER A 267 -23.02 10.42 26.43
C SER A 267 -22.95 11.94 26.68
N LEU A 268 -23.91 12.50 27.41
CA LEU A 268 -23.96 13.95 27.70
C LEU A 268 -23.02 14.37 28.83
N ILE A 269 -22.82 13.49 29.82
CA ILE A 269 -22.03 13.75 31.02
C ILE A 269 -20.81 12.79 30.99
N PRO A 270 -19.68 13.18 30.38
CA PRO A 270 -18.47 12.35 30.36
C PRO A 270 -17.84 12.22 31.76
N VAL A 271 -17.05 11.15 31.97
CA VAL A 271 -16.26 10.98 33.20
C VAL A 271 -14.90 11.63 33.00
N ASP A 272 -14.70 12.80 33.59
CA ASP A 272 -13.43 13.53 33.52
C ASP A 272 -12.57 13.37 34.80
N SER A 273 -13.14 12.82 35.88
CA SER A 273 -12.52 12.73 37.20
C SER A 273 -12.00 11.32 37.53
N GLN A 274 -10.95 11.25 38.35
CA GLN A 274 -10.47 9.99 38.94
C GLN A 274 -11.48 9.37 39.91
N ASP A 275 -12.35 10.18 40.52
CA ASP A 275 -13.48 9.73 41.33
C ASP A 275 -14.79 9.91 40.54
N PRO A 276 -15.36 8.84 39.96
CA PRO A 276 -16.57 8.91 39.14
C PRO A 276 -17.85 9.06 39.98
N THR A 277 -17.78 8.97 41.31
CA THR A 277 -18.96 8.87 42.20
C THR A 277 -19.98 9.98 41.96
N TRP A 278 -19.52 11.24 41.90
CA TRP A 278 -20.39 12.39 41.69
C TRP A 278 -20.95 12.47 40.26
N THR A 279 -20.16 12.06 39.28
CA THR A 279 -20.55 12.01 37.87
C THR A 279 -21.63 10.96 37.65
N ASP A 280 -21.48 9.79 38.26
CA ASP A 280 -22.48 8.72 38.20
C ASP A 280 -23.74 9.10 38.95
N ALA A 281 -23.63 9.75 40.11
CA ALA A 281 -24.77 10.32 40.81
C ALA A 281 -25.54 11.35 39.96
N ALA A 282 -24.84 12.23 39.25
CA ALA A 282 -25.44 13.16 38.31
C ALA A 282 -26.16 12.47 37.16
N ARG A 283 -25.57 11.43 36.58
CA ARG A 283 -26.23 10.63 35.53
C ARG A 283 -27.51 9.96 36.03
N VAL A 284 -27.52 9.45 37.27
CA VAL A 284 -28.72 8.86 37.89
C VAL A 284 -29.80 9.94 38.05
N VAL A 285 -29.48 11.08 38.65
CA VAL A 285 -30.43 12.20 38.82
C VAL A 285 -31.00 12.67 37.47
N PHE A 286 -30.15 12.84 36.45
CA PHE A 286 -30.58 13.17 35.09
C PHE A 286 -31.54 12.13 34.52
N THR A 287 -31.22 10.84 34.68
CA THR A 287 -32.00 9.72 34.14
C THR A 287 -33.38 9.66 34.76
N GLU A 288 -33.48 9.76 36.09
CA GLU A 288 -34.77 9.72 36.78
C GLU A 288 -35.61 10.94 36.45
N MET A 289 -35.00 12.12 36.37
CA MET A 289 -35.72 13.33 35.94
C MET A 289 -36.19 13.22 34.49
N ALA A 290 -35.39 12.65 33.58
CA ALA A 290 -35.82 12.41 32.21
C ALA A 290 -36.95 11.37 32.14
N ASN A 291 -36.94 10.34 32.99
CA ASN A 291 -38.05 9.38 33.10
C ASN A 291 -39.36 10.05 33.52
N ILE A 292 -39.31 10.93 34.54
CA ILE A 292 -40.48 11.67 35.02
C ILE A 292 -41.10 12.52 33.90
N TYR A 293 -40.27 13.14 33.07
CA TYR A 293 -40.71 14.00 31.97
C TYR A 293 -40.87 13.29 30.62
N ALA A 294 -40.70 11.97 30.55
CA ALA A 294 -40.66 11.23 29.28
C ALA A 294 -41.94 11.35 28.45
N ASN A 295 -43.08 11.47 29.13
CA ASN A 295 -44.41 11.60 28.51
C ASN A 295 -44.92 13.05 28.49
N ASN A 296 -44.09 14.01 28.94
CA ASN A 296 -44.45 15.42 28.93
C ASN A 296 -44.02 16.04 27.60
N ASP A 297 -44.85 16.95 27.09
CA ASP A 297 -44.54 17.70 25.86
C ASP A 297 -43.68 18.93 26.19
N ILE A 298 -42.46 18.69 26.68
CA ILE A 298 -41.53 19.75 27.09
C ILE A 298 -40.33 19.86 26.15
N SER A 299 -39.84 21.09 25.98
CA SER A 299 -38.58 21.32 25.26
C SER A 299 -37.37 20.90 26.09
N LEU A 300 -36.23 20.69 25.44
CA LEU A 300 -34.96 20.44 26.14
C LEU A 300 -34.53 21.62 27.02
N ALA A 301 -34.82 22.85 26.60
CA ALA A 301 -34.56 24.03 27.40
C ALA A 301 -35.41 24.06 28.67
N GLU A 302 -36.69 23.72 28.57
CA GLU A 302 -37.59 23.61 29.72
C GLU A 302 -37.16 22.47 30.66
N PHE A 303 -36.78 21.31 30.11
CA PHE A 303 -36.24 20.20 30.89
C PHE A 303 -34.99 20.60 31.68
N ALA A 304 -34.02 21.24 31.01
CA ALA A 304 -32.80 21.72 31.66
C ALA A 304 -33.09 22.78 32.72
N ASP A 305 -34.04 23.70 32.49
CA ASP A 305 -34.46 24.67 33.50
C ASP A 305 -35.17 24.02 34.69
N LYS A 306 -36.05 23.05 34.45
CA LYS A 306 -36.71 22.28 35.52
C LYS A 306 -35.70 21.48 36.34
N LEU A 307 -34.66 20.94 35.74
CA LEU A 307 -33.62 20.21 36.47
C LEU A 307 -32.68 21.13 37.25
N LEU A 308 -32.31 22.29 36.68
CA LEU A 308 -31.26 23.15 37.24
C LEU A 308 -31.77 24.29 38.13
N LYS A 309 -33.04 24.70 38.01
CA LYS A 309 -33.61 25.83 38.75
C LYS A 309 -34.66 25.43 39.78
N THR A 310 -35.12 24.18 39.78
CA THR A 310 -36.05 23.70 40.80
C THR A 310 -35.33 23.63 42.14
N ASP A 311 -35.99 24.13 43.19
CA ASP A 311 -35.48 24.06 44.55
C ASP A 311 -35.16 22.61 44.95
N ILE A 312 -34.11 22.43 45.77
CA ILE A 312 -33.62 21.11 46.19
C ILE A 312 -34.72 20.30 46.88
N GLY A 313 -35.52 20.92 47.75
CA GLY A 313 -36.62 20.24 48.44
C GLY A 313 -37.70 19.74 47.49
N LYS A 314 -38.01 20.52 46.45
CA LYS A 314 -38.95 20.10 45.40
C LYS A 314 -38.35 19.01 44.49
N LEU A 315 -37.07 19.10 44.16
CA LEU A 315 -36.36 18.04 43.41
C LEU A 315 -36.36 16.71 44.18
N GLN A 316 -36.12 16.75 45.50
CA GLN A 316 -36.22 15.57 46.38
C GLN A 316 -37.61 14.94 46.34
N GLN A 317 -38.66 15.76 46.45
CA GLN A 317 -40.04 15.29 46.39
C GLN A 317 -40.35 14.62 45.05
N MET A 318 -39.88 15.21 43.94
CA MET A 318 -40.03 14.64 42.59
C MET A 318 -39.27 13.32 42.42
N LEU A 319 -38.10 13.20 43.03
CA LEU A 319 -37.22 12.03 42.92
C LEU A 319 -37.49 10.97 44.01
N LYS A 320 -38.52 11.18 44.84
CA LYS A 320 -38.92 10.20 45.86
C LYS A 320 -39.32 8.88 45.20
N SER A 321 -38.91 7.77 45.80
CA SER A 321 -39.12 6.41 45.27
C SER A 321 -38.43 6.12 43.93
N THR A 322 -37.41 6.92 43.58
CA THR A 322 -36.50 6.64 42.46
C THR A 322 -35.10 6.28 42.96
N TYR A 323 -34.22 5.79 42.08
CA TYR A 323 -32.82 5.54 42.43
C TYR A 323 -32.06 6.80 42.85
N ALA A 324 -32.56 7.98 42.51
CA ALA A 324 -31.97 9.27 42.88
C ALA A 324 -32.35 9.77 44.28
N GLU A 325 -33.29 9.11 44.98
CA GLU A 325 -33.80 9.57 46.29
C GLU A 325 -32.68 9.73 47.32
N LYS A 326 -31.80 8.71 47.46
CA LYS A 326 -30.70 8.74 48.44
C LYS A 326 -29.61 9.75 48.08
N ILE A 327 -29.43 10.06 46.79
CA ILE A 327 -28.42 11.00 46.29
C ILE A 327 -28.80 12.42 46.67
N MET A 328 -30.09 12.75 46.63
CA MET A 328 -30.60 14.10 46.82
C MET A 328 -31.04 14.39 48.27
N ASN A 329 -30.85 13.48 49.23
CA ASN A 329 -31.36 13.57 50.62
C ASN A 329 -30.89 14.82 51.40
N GLU A 330 -31.78 15.41 52.22
CA GLU A 330 -31.57 16.59 53.08
C GLU A 330 -30.34 16.48 54.00
N GLY A 331 -30.02 15.27 54.48
CA GLY A 331 -28.85 15.06 55.35
C GLY A 331 -27.49 15.27 54.67
N ILE A 332 -27.46 15.44 53.33
CA ILE A 332 -26.23 15.54 52.54
C ILE A 332 -26.34 16.68 51.49
N GLU A 333 -26.74 17.87 51.91
CA GLU A 333 -26.92 19.03 51.01
C GLU A 333 -25.69 19.35 50.14
N LYS A 334 -24.48 19.20 50.69
CA LYS A 334 -23.22 19.38 49.93
C LYS A 334 -23.07 18.38 48.77
N ALA A 335 -23.58 17.17 48.92
CA ALA A 335 -23.56 16.15 47.87
C ALA A 335 -24.52 16.51 46.73
N ALA A 336 -25.74 16.91 47.08
CA ALA A 336 -26.74 17.36 46.12
C ALA A 336 -26.25 18.57 45.31
N LEU A 337 -25.62 19.55 45.98
CA LEU A 337 -25.00 20.70 45.31
C LEU A 337 -23.89 20.28 44.34
N SER A 338 -23.03 19.33 44.72
CA SER A 338 -21.96 18.82 43.85
C SER A 338 -22.52 18.14 42.59
N VAL A 339 -23.60 17.36 42.74
CA VAL A 339 -24.31 16.75 41.62
C VAL A 339 -24.92 17.80 40.70
N LEU A 340 -25.59 18.82 41.25
CA LEU A 340 -26.18 19.91 40.48
C LEU A 340 -25.13 20.77 39.75
N MET A 341 -23.94 20.94 40.32
CA MET A 341 -22.82 21.63 39.65
C MET A 341 -22.37 20.87 38.39
N ILE A 342 -22.27 19.54 38.47
CA ILE A 342 -21.95 18.68 37.31
C ILE A 342 -23.04 18.81 36.25
N LEU A 343 -24.32 18.67 36.64
CA LEU A 343 -25.45 18.82 35.73
C LEU A 343 -25.47 20.21 35.07
N SER A 344 -25.22 21.27 35.83
CA SER A 344 -25.17 22.63 35.31
C SER A 344 -24.08 22.80 34.25
N SER A 345 -22.95 22.13 34.40
CA SER A 345 -21.83 22.22 33.45
C SER A 345 -22.19 21.62 32.08
N TYR A 346 -22.86 20.46 32.07
CA TYR A 346 -23.14 19.73 30.83
C TYR A 346 -24.51 20.00 30.20
N LEU A 347 -25.50 20.46 30.98
CA LEU A 347 -26.86 20.65 30.47
C LEU A 347 -27.14 22.07 29.95
N ARG A 348 -26.26 23.05 30.21
CA ARG A 348 -26.40 24.41 29.70
C ARG A 348 -26.61 24.49 28.18
N PRO A 349 -25.87 23.75 27.33
CA PRO A 349 -26.09 23.77 25.89
C PRO A 349 -27.49 23.30 25.47
N LEU A 350 -28.17 22.47 26.26
CA LEU A 350 -29.52 22.00 25.95
C LEU A 350 -30.56 23.15 25.98
N LYS A 351 -30.26 24.26 26.66
CA LYS A 351 -31.11 25.46 26.70
C LYS A 351 -31.25 26.18 25.35
N LEU A 352 -30.41 25.82 24.38
CA LEU A 352 -30.50 26.35 23.02
C LEU A 352 -31.65 25.69 22.23
N TYR A 353 -32.15 24.52 22.66
CA TYR A 353 -33.27 23.82 22.03
C TYR A 353 -34.59 24.17 22.72
N ARG A 354 -35.22 25.27 22.27
CA ARG A 354 -36.39 25.89 22.92
C ARG A 354 -37.75 25.35 22.45
N SER A 355 -37.81 24.67 21.31
CA SER A 355 -39.04 24.08 20.79
C SER A 355 -39.07 22.58 21.08
N ASN A 356 -40.25 21.95 21.10
CA ASN A 356 -40.39 20.50 21.02
C ASN A 356 -41.02 20.05 19.69
N GLU A 357 -41.32 21.00 18.80
CA GLU A 357 -41.93 20.72 17.51
C GLU A 357 -40.90 20.23 16.51
N ASN A 358 -41.32 19.30 15.64
CA ASN A 358 -40.55 18.80 14.49
C ASN A 358 -39.11 18.34 14.81
N CYS A 359 -38.88 17.90 16.05
CA CYS A 359 -37.60 17.40 16.54
C CYS A 359 -37.07 16.28 15.64
N PHE A 360 -35.83 16.43 15.19
CA PHE A 360 -35.09 15.40 14.50
C PHE A 360 -34.69 14.28 15.46
N SER A 361 -34.78 13.04 15.00
CA SER A 361 -34.29 11.85 15.72
C SER A 361 -33.14 11.22 14.93
N ILE A 362 -31.97 11.15 15.55
CA ILE A 362 -30.78 10.49 15.00
C ILE A 362 -31.06 9.00 14.89
N ARG A 363 -31.70 8.39 15.90
CA ARG A 363 -32.10 6.98 15.88
C ARG A 363 -32.97 6.65 14.67
N ASP A 364 -34.05 7.42 14.47
CA ASP A 364 -34.96 7.18 13.34
C ASP A 364 -34.25 7.41 12.00
N TRP A 365 -33.37 8.40 11.94
CA TRP A 365 -32.53 8.62 10.77
C TRP A 365 -31.62 7.43 10.49
N VAL A 366 -30.96 6.83 11.49
CA VAL A 366 -30.13 5.62 11.32
C VAL A 366 -30.97 4.44 10.81
N LEU A 367 -32.12 4.20 11.45
CA LEU A 367 -33.03 3.08 11.14
C LEU A 367 -33.77 3.25 9.80
N SER A 368 -33.85 4.47 9.26
CA SER A 368 -34.53 4.69 7.99
C SER A 368 -33.86 3.92 6.83
N ASN A 369 -34.66 3.24 6.00
CA ASN A 369 -34.21 2.51 4.80
C ASN A 369 -33.86 3.42 3.61
N THR A 370 -33.21 4.55 3.88
CA THR A 370 -32.80 5.54 2.87
C THR A 370 -31.45 5.22 2.21
N TRP A 371 -30.84 4.07 2.54
CA TRP A 371 -29.63 3.57 1.90
C TRP A 371 -29.83 3.39 0.38
N ASN A 372 -28.85 3.78 -0.43
CA ASN A 372 -28.83 3.62 -1.90
C ASN A 372 -29.89 4.40 -2.71
N LYS A 373 -30.60 5.38 -2.13
CA LYS A 373 -31.48 6.28 -2.91
C LYS A 373 -30.76 7.59 -3.22
N LYS A 374 -31.01 8.16 -4.40
CA LYS A 374 -30.69 9.57 -4.72
C LYS A 374 -31.44 10.46 -3.71
N GLY A 375 -30.81 10.74 -2.57
CA GLY A 375 -31.46 11.32 -1.41
C GLY A 375 -30.86 10.93 -0.06
N THR A 376 -29.70 10.26 -0.01
CA THR A 376 -29.03 9.95 1.26
C THR A 376 -28.70 11.23 2.03
N LYS A 377 -29.32 11.35 3.21
CA LYS A 377 -29.30 12.52 4.08
C LYS A 377 -28.10 12.43 5.00
N TRP A 378 -27.17 13.38 4.95
CA TRP A 378 -26.08 13.47 5.91
C TRP A 378 -26.48 14.32 7.12
N ILE A 379 -25.78 14.12 8.24
CA ILE A 379 -25.92 14.97 9.43
C ILE A 379 -24.63 15.78 9.60
N PHE A 380 -24.75 17.09 9.72
CA PHE A 380 -23.65 17.98 10.06
C PHE A 380 -23.82 18.48 11.49
N VAL A 381 -22.80 18.25 12.32
CA VAL A 381 -22.68 18.76 13.69
C VAL A 381 -21.45 19.65 13.74
N PHE A 382 -21.60 20.90 14.18
CA PHE A 382 -20.46 21.83 14.25
C PHE A 382 -20.66 22.82 15.39
N SER A 383 -19.54 23.30 15.92
CA SER A 383 -19.48 24.46 16.80
C SER A 383 -19.09 25.63 15.93
N ILE A 384 -19.86 26.72 15.95
CA ILE A 384 -19.39 28.02 15.45
C ILE A 384 -18.54 28.65 16.56
#